data_AF-A0A4Y8WH26-F1
#
_entry.id   AF-A0A4Y8WH26-F1
#
_cell.length_a   1.000
_cell.length_b   1.000
_cell.length_c   1.000
_cell.angle_alpha   90.00
_cell.angle_beta   90.00
_cell.angle_gamma   90.00
#
_symmetry.space_group_name_H-M   'P 1'
#
loop_
_entity.id
_entity.type
_entity.pdbx_description
1 polymer ?
#
loop_
_entity_poly.entity_id
_entity_poly.type
_entity_poly.pdbx_seq_one_letter_code
_entity_poly.pdbx_strand_id
1 'polypeptide(L)'
;MDITKIAALALSLLSVSVQAAPIYNETQSYQQGSQVEYLGNIYQAKWWAGTGDIPGAPAQLEWQTPWKLLGQVTPPPEPLPEPELEPEPPITPEVPAEPQENRVGPEITYSEIENLHYYLIDPDTPDDIAYALSQDNTVPMHGRTDYNVAWKYEYAKSEGICSIAKGEVKVTTHYVMPKLTLRAAANIDTQTKFNAYYDKLMAHERNHHGFGVQAAQDIEQLIFAWDPESCQTIGNSINSAAYKILDKYGEQNRIYDDETNHGYTEGVVIQ
;
A
#
# COMPACT_ATOMS: atom_id res chain seq x y z
N MET A 1 -22.34 -6.37 61.13
CA MET A 1 -21.23 -5.48 60.76
C MET A 1 -20.80 -5.83 59.35
N ASP A 2 -21.31 -5.01 58.46
CA ASP A 2 -20.84 -4.58 57.13
C ASP A 2 -20.54 -5.60 56.03
N ILE A 3 -21.55 -5.69 55.18
CA ILE A 3 -21.56 -6.14 53.80
C ILE A 3 -21.08 -4.96 52.95
N THR A 4 -19.91 -5.04 52.30
CA THR A 4 -19.62 -4.28 51.07
C THR A 4 -18.34 -4.79 50.41
N LYS A 5 -18.49 -5.65 49.41
CA LYS A 5 -17.54 -5.75 48.29
C LYS A 5 -18.37 -5.67 47.02
N ILE A 6 -18.46 -4.46 46.47
CA ILE A 6 -19.03 -4.21 45.15
C ILE A 6 -18.03 -4.79 44.15
N ALA A 7 -18.35 -5.93 43.56
CA ALA A 7 -17.69 -6.39 42.35
C ALA A 7 -18.28 -5.57 41.19
N ALA A 8 -17.56 -4.54 40.75
CA ALA A 8 -17.88 -3.83 39.52
C ALA A 8 -17.58 -4.79 38.36
N LEU A 9 -18.61 -5.42 37.80
CA LEU A 9 -18.54 -6.12 36.54
C LEU A 9 -18.53 -5.05 35.44
N ALA A 10 -17.34 -4.56 35.09
CA ALA A 10 -17.16 -3.69 33.93
C ALA A 10 -17.35 -4.55 32.67
N LEU A 11 -18.60 -4.62 32.19
CA LEU A 11 -18.92 -5.16 30.88
C LEU A 11 -18.37 -4.15 29.85
N SER A 12 -17.11 -4.35 29.44
CA SER A 12 -16.52 -3.60 28.33
C SER A 12 -17.21 -4.05 27.05
N LEU A 13 -18.21 -3.27 26.62
CA LEU A 13 -18.69 -3.29 25.24
C LEU A 13 -17.52 -2.84 24.37
N LEU A 14 -16.84 -3.79 23.73
CA LEU A 14 -15.99 -3.51 22.57
C LEU A 14 -16.92 -3.05 21.45
N SER A 15 -17.21 -1.74 21.45
CA SER A 15 -17.78 -1.07 20.30
C SER A 15 -16.74 -1.15 19.19
N VAL A 16 -17.05 -1.86 18.10
CA VAL A 16 -16.28 -1.73 16.87
C VAL A 16 -16.58 -0.33 16.35
N SER A 17 -15.74 0.64 16.73
CA SER A 17 -15.75 1.95 16.10
C SER A 17 -15.24 1.74 14.67
N VAL A 18 -16.14 1.81 13.69
CA VAL A 18 -15.72 2.13 12.33
C VAL A 18 -15.18 3.56 12.40
N GLN A 19 -13.86 3.70 12.46
CA GLN A 19 -13.23 5.02 12.47
C GLN A 19 -13.62 5.69 11.14
N ALA A 20 -14.37 6.79 11.18
CA ALA A 20 -14.74 7.52 9.97
C ALA A 20 -13.47 8.02 9.27
N ALA A 21 -13.26 7.62 8.01
CA ALA A 21 -12.13 8.09 7.23
C ALA A 21 -12.25 9.62 7.00
N PRO A 22 -11.15 10.37 7.01
CA PRO A 22 -11.19 11.81 6.70
C PRO A 22 -11.70 12.05 5.28
N ILE A 23 -12.42 13.16 5.06
CA ILE A 23 -12.85 13.58 3.72
C ILE A 23 -11.60 13.82 2.85
N TYR A 24 -11.64 13.32 1.61
CA TYR A 24 -10.58 13.55 0.62
C TYR A 24 -10.34 15.06 0.40
N ASN A 25 -9.07 15.44 0.40
CA ASN A 25 -8.59 16.78 0.18
C ASN A 25 -7.66 16.77 -1.03
N GLU A 26 -8.09 17.44 -2.10
CA GLU A 26 -7.37 17.52 -3.38
C GLU A 26 -5.97 18.14 -3.30
N THR A 27 -5.69 18.88 -2.22
CA THR A 27 -4.39 19.53 -1.97
C THR A 27 -3.46 18.70 -1.08
N GLN A 28 -3.92 17.55 -0.59
CA GLN A 28 -3.18 16.67 0.31
C GLN A 28 -2.72 15.41 -0.42
N SER A 29 -1.51 14.94 -0.09
CA SER A 29 -1.04 13.62 -0.50
C SER A 29 -1.36 12.56 0.55
N TYR A 30 -1.59 11.33 0.11
CA TYR A 30 -1.93 10.19 0.95
C TYR A 30 -0.92 9.07 0.75
N GLN A 31 -0.40 8.50 1.84
CA GLN A 31 0.47 7.33 1.77
C GLN A 31 -0.34 6.04 1.60
N GLN A 32 0.32 4.95 1.24
CA GLN A 32 -0.32 3.64 1.16
C GLN A 32 -1.12 3.31 2.42
N GLY A 33 -2.29 2.71 2.25
CA GLY A 33 -3.18 2.31 3.34
C GLY A 33 -4.01 3.47 3.91
N SER A 34 -3.70 4.72 3.55
CA SER A 34 -4.54 5.87 3.92
C SER A 34 -5.94 5.69 3.37
N GLN A 35 -6.94 5.88 4.23
CA GLN A 35 -8.34 5.83 3.84
C GLN A 35 -8.92 7.24 3.79
N VAL A 36 -9.74 7.51 2.78
CA VAL A 36 -10.46 8.77 2.64
C VAL A 36 -11.91 8.52 2.26
N GLU A 37 -12.79 9.41 2.69
CA GLU A 37 -14.15 9.49 2.16
C GLU A 37 -14.20 10.42 0.94
N TYR A 38 -14.73 9.92 -0.18
CA TYR A 38 -15.00 10.74 -1.37
C TYR A 38 -16.32 10.33 -2.02
N LEU A 39 -17.22 11.30 -2.21
CA LEU A 39 -18.56 11.09 -2.77
C LEU A 39 -19.35 9.96 -2.08
N GLY A 40 -19.28 9.90 -0.75
CA GLY A 40 -19.98 8.88 0.06
C GLY A 40 -19.38 7.47 -0.02
N ASN A 41 -18.19 7.33 -0.60
CA ASN A 41 -17.44 6.08 -0.66
C ASN A 41 -16.14 6.19 0.13
N ILE A 42 -15.72 5.10 0.76
CA ILE A 42 -14.41 4.95 1.36
C ILE A 42 -13.45 4.39 0.33
N TYR A 43 -12.35 5.10 0.10
CA TYR A 43 -11.25 4.65 -0.73
C TYR A 43 -10.01 4.45 0.12
N GLN A 44 -9.18 3.47 -0.25
CA GLN A 44 -7.86 3.27 0.33
C GLN A 44 -6.79 3.49 -0.74
N ALA A 45 -5.77 4.25 -0.40
CA ALA A 45 -4.60 4.43 -1.26
C ALA A 45 -3.83 3.10 -1.33
N LYS A 46 -3.67 2.56 -2.53
CA LYS A 46 -2.88 1.35 -2.84
C LYS A 46 -1.37 1.62 -2.80
N TRP A 47 -0.99 2.87 -3.04
CA TRP A 47 0.37 3.42 -2.90
C TRP A 47 0.26 4.91 -2.56
N TRP A 48 1.22 5.75 -2.96
CA TRP A 48 1.13 7.20 -2.79
C TRP A 48 0.09 7.81 -3.75
N ALA A 49 -0.94 8.47 -3.20
CA ALA A 49 -1.86 9.28 -3.98
C ALA A 49 -1.48 10.76 -3.85
N GLY A 50 -1.17 11.39 -4.97
CA GLY A 50 -0.73 12.76 -5.05
C GLY A 50 -1.85 13.79 -5.09
N THR A 51 -1.43 15.05 -5.08
CA THR A 51 -2.33 16.17 -5.31
C THR A 51 -2.91 16.09 -6.73
N GLY A 52 -4.24 16.01 -6.82
CA GLY A 52 -4.96 15.81 -8.09
C GLY A 52 -5.31 14.35 -8.43
N ASP A 53 -4.81 13.35 -7.67
CA ASP A 53 -5.27 11.97 -7.84
C ASP A 53 -6.62 11.79 -7.16
N ILE A 54 -7.71 11.90 -7.94
CA ILE A 54 -9.08 11.90 -7.42
C ILE A 54 -9.57 10.46 -7.20
N PRO A 55 -10.03 10.10 -5.98
CA PRO A 55 -10.65 8.80 -5.74
C PRO A 55 -11.86 8.56 -6.64
N GLY A 56 -11.95 7.37 -7.26
CA GLY A 56 -13.04 7.06 -8.19
C GLY A 56 -12.95 7.75 -9.56
N ALA A 57 -11.82 8.38 -9.88
CA ALA A 57 -11.54 8.83 -11.25
C ALA A 57 -11.61 7.63 -12.23
N PRO A 58 -12.16 7.83 -13.45
CA PRO A 58 -12.20 6.77 -14.45
C PRO A 58 -10.79 6.26 -14.76
N ALA A 59 -10.58 4.96 -14.56
CA ALA A 59 -9.35 4.27 -14.91
C ALA A 59 -9.70 3.09 -15.83
N GLN A 60 -8.94 2.88 -16.91
CA GLN A 60 -9.17 1.75 -17.81
C GLN A 60 -8.72 0.44 -17.18
N LEU A 61 -7.68 0.50 -16.35
CA LEU A 61 -7.12 -0.63 -15.63
C LEU A 61 -6.98 -0.26 -14.15
N GLU A 62 -7.18 -1.22 -13.24
CA GLU A 62 -7.19 -0.94 -11.81
C GLU A 62 -5.91 -0.28 -11.32
N TRP A 63 -4.76 -0.58 -11.91
CA TRP A 63 -3.46 -0.01 -11.53
C TRP A 63 -3.24 1.45 -11.97
N GLN A 64 -4.11 2.03 -12.80
CA GLN A 64 -3.97 3.43 -13.25
C GLN A 64 -4.50 4.45 -12.24
N THR A 65 -5.12 3.99 -11.16
CA THR A 65 -5.56 4.84 -10.05
C THR A 65 -4.87 4.41 -8.76
N PRO A 66 -4.37 5.33 -7.93
CA PRO A 66 -3.86 4.98 -6.61
C PRO A 66 -4.97 4.54 -5.66
N TRP A 67 -6.24 4.74 -5.99
CA TRP A 67 -7.36 4.51 -5.08
C TRP A 67 -8.05 3.16 -5.33
N LYS A 68 -8.22 2.39 -4.26
CA LYS A 68 -9.08 1.20 -4.22
C LYS A 68 -10.37 1.53 -3.50
N LEU A 69 -11.52 1.29 -4.12
CA LEU A 69 -12.83 1.39 -3.45
C LEU A 69 -12.95 0.29 -2.39
N LEU A 70 -13.22 0.68 -1.14
CA LEU A 70 -13.47 -0.25 -0.04
C LEU A 70 -14.96 -0.44 0.26
N GLY A 71 -15.79 0.57 0.01
CA GLY A 71 -17.23 0.49 0.25
C GLY A 71 -17.90 1.87 0.34
N GLN A 72 -19.19 1.87 0.66
CA GLN A 72 -19.97 3.10 0.89
C GLN A 72 -20.07 3.43 2.38
N VAL A 73 -20.13 4.72 2.69
CA VAL A 73 -20.52 5.17 4.03
C VAL A 73 -22.00 4.88 4.19
N THR A 74 -22.35 3.79 4.87
CA THR A 74 -23.74 3.56 5.25
C THR A 74 -24.10 4.57 6.35
N PRO A 75 -25.11 5.42 6.18
CA PRO A 75 -25.64 6.17 7.32
C PRO A 75 -26.04 5.16 8.40
N PRO A 76 -25.91 5.51 9.70
CA PRO A 76 -26.44 4.67 10.76
C PRO A 76 -27.90 4.35 10.42
N PRO A 77 -28.35 3.09 10.54
CA PRO A 77 -29.77 2.80 10.35
C PRO A 77 -30.56 3.72 11.28
N GLU A 78 -31.55 4.42 10.73
CA GLU A 78 -32.51 5.15 11.57
C GLU A 78 -32.97 4.22 12.69
N PRO A 79 -33.05 4.69 13.95
CA PRO A 79 -33.52 3.84 15.03
C PRO A 79 -34.90 3.32 14.63
N LEU A 80 -34.98 2.02 14.37
CA LEU A 80 -36.23 1.33 14.13
C LEU A 80 -37.15 1.64 15.33
N PRO A 81 -38.42 2.00 15.12
CA PRO A 81 -39.36 2.08 16.22
C PRO A 81 -39.33 0.75 16.96
N GLU A 82 -39.14 0.83 18.27
CA GLU A 82 -39.01 -0.32 19.16
C GLU A 82 -40.19 -1.27 18.93
N PRO A 83 -39.95 -2.54 18.55
CA PRO A 83 -41.05 -3.46 18.25
C PRO A 83 -41.79 -3.78 19.55
N GLU A 84 -43.11 -3.54 19.55
CA GLU A 84 -43.99 -4.01 20.61
C GLU A 84 -43.96 -5.54 20.62
N LEU A 85 -43.60 -6.12 21.77
CA LEU A 85 -43.33 -7.55 21.95
C LEU A 85 -44.59 -8.39 21.65
N GLU A 86 -44.64 -9.02 20.48
CA GLU A 86 -45.53 -10.17 20.25
C GLU A 86 -44.85 -11.46 20.72
N PRO A 87 -45.60 -12.42 21.32
CA PRO A 87 -45.01 -13.67 21.80
C PRO A 87 -44.49 -14.55 20.66
N GLU A 88 -43.29 -15.11 20.85
CA GLU A 88 -42.59 -15.93 19.86
C GLU A 88 -43.35 -17.23 19.49
N PRO A 89 -43.33 -17.64 18.21
CA PRO A 89 -43.84 -18.95 17.78
C PRO A 89 -42.89 -20.10 18.17
N PRO A 90 -43.37 -21.35 18.25
CA PRO A 90 -42.56 -22.47 18.72
C PRO A 90 -41.46 -22.87 17.72
N ILE A 91 -40.29 -23.13 18.28
CA ILE A 91 -39.02 -23.47 17.62
C ILE A 91 -39.16 -24.80 16.85
N THR A 92 -38.81 -24.80 15.56
CA THR A 92 -38.55 -26.01 14.77
C THR A 92 -37.04 -26.27 14.77
N PRO A 93 -36.54 -27.52 14.92
CA PRO A 93 -35.12 -27.74 15.14
C PRO A 93 -34.30 -27.51 13.85
N GLU A 94 -33.35 -26.59 13.94
CA GLU A 94 -32.33 -26.30 12.93
C GLU A 94 -31.26 -27.41 12.94
N VAL A 95 -30.83 -27.82 11.75
CA VAL A 95 -29.81 -28.86 11.54
C VAL A 95 -28.43 -28.32 11.96
N PRO A 96 -27.60 -29.06 12.73
CA PRO A 96 -26.32 -28.54 13.20
C PRO A 96 -25.33 -28.36 12.04
N ALA A 97 -24.78 -27.15 11.90
CA ALA A 97 -23.55 -26.91 11.15
C ALA A 97 -22.36 -27.42 11.98
N GLU A 98 -21.49 -28.19 11.34
CA GLU A 98 -20.27 -28.74 11.93
C GLU A 98 -19.24 -27.62 12.24
N PRO A 99 -18.50 -27.67 13.36
CA PRO A 99 -17.54 -26.62 13.72
C PRO A 99 -16.27 -26.70 12.86
N GLN A 100 -15.92 -25.61 12.17
CA GLN A 100 -14.60 -25.43 11.56
C GLN A 100 -13.56 -25.24 12.68
N GLU A 101 -12.74 -26.26 12.92
CA GLU A 101 -11.72 -26.30 13.97
C GLU A 101 -10.56 -25.31 13.68
N ASN A 102 -10.08 -24.62 14.72
CA ASN A 102 -9.02 -23.60 14.74
C ASN A 102 -7.72 -23.98 13.97
N ARG A 103 -7.67 -23.76 12.66
CA ARG A 103 -6.39 -23.65 11.94
C ARG A 103 -5.82 -22.24 12.16
N VAL A 104 -4.93 -22.09 13.12
CA VAL A 104 -4.06 -20.91 13.19
C VAL A 104 -3.14 -20.96 11.96
N GLY A 105 -3.31 -20.03 11.03
CA GLY A 105 -2.47 -19.91 9.82
C GLY A 105 -1.00 -19.60 10.16
N PRO A 106 -0.10 -19.60 9.16
CA PRO A 106 1.31 -19.30 9.40
C PRO A 106 1.49 -17.87 9.94
N GLU A 107 2.50 -17.69 10.78
CA GLU A 107 2.93 -16.35 11.21
C GLU A 107 3.76 -15.71 10.09
N ILE A 108 3.18 -14.77 9.35
CA ILE A 108 3.88 -14.04 8.29
C ILE A 108 4.17 -12.62 8.76
N THR A 109 5.38 -12.15 8.50
CA THR A 109 5.81 -10.77 8.76
C THR A 109 6.12 -10.06 7.45
N TYR A 110 5.66 -8.82 7.34
CA TYR A 110 5.97 -7.90 6.25
C TYR A 110 6.89 -6.79 6.74
N SER A 111 7.86 -6.40 5.93
CA SER A 111 8.69 -5.22 6.21
C SER A 111 9.06 -4.46 4.94
N GLU A 112 9.25 -3.16 5.12
CA GLU A 112 9.55 -2.23 4.05
C GLU A 112 10.71 -1.33 4.46
N ILE A 113 11.65 -1.15 3.53
CA ILE A 113 12.83 -0.30 3.74
C ILE A 113 12.98 0.61 2.53
N GLU A 114 13.03 1.91 2.76
CA GLU A 114 13.29 2.93 1.75
C GLU A 114 14.63 3.63 2.01
N ASN A 115 15.48 3.70 0.99
CA ASN A 115 16.76 4.36 1.02
C ASN A 115 16.78 5.48 -0.02
N LEU A 116 17.02 6.71 0.40
CA LEU A 116 17.08 7.87 -0.50
C LEU A 116 18.51 8.38 -0.63
N HIS A 117 19.04 8.32 -1.85
CA HIS A 117 20.35 8.84 -2.22
C HIS A 117 20.19 10.09 -3.09
N TYR A 118 21.09 11.06 -2.91
CA TYR A 118 21.07 12.30 -3.68
C TYR A 118 22.33 12.44 -4.53
N TYR A 119 22.15 12.91 -5.76
CA TYR A 119 23.22 13.54 -6.53
C TYR A 119 22.99 15.06 -6.53
N LEU A 120 24.08 15.83 -6.62
CA LEU A 120 24.01 17.28 -6.47
C LEU A 120 23.96 17.98 -7.83
N ILE A 121 23.10 18.98 -7.95
CA ILE A 121 23.08 19.92 -9.08
C ILE A 121 23.30 21.35 -8.57
N ASP A 122 23.99 22.17 -9.38
CA ASP A 122 24.40 23.52 -8.99
C ASP A 122 24.05 24.58 -10.07
N PRO A 123 22.76 24.81 -10.37
CA PRO A 123 22.35 25.83 -11.33
C PRO A 123 22.65 27.24 -10.82
N ASP A 124 23.05 28.14 -11.73
CA ASP A 124 23.32 29.55 -11.40
C ASP A 124 22.03 30.38 -11.28
N THR A 125 21.05 30.09 -12.16
CA THR A 125 19.75 30.74 -12.20
C THR A 125 18.62 29.70 -12.28
N PRO A 126 17.35 30.10 -12.08
CA PRO A 126 16.22 29.18 -12.23
C PRO A 126 16.10 28.55 -13.63
N ASP A 127 16.60 29.24 -14.67
CA ASP A 127 16.54 28.74 -16.06
C ASP A 127 17.62 27.69 -16.35
N ASP A 128 18.67 27.64 -15.53
CA ASP A 128 19.77 26.68 -15.69
C ASP A 128 19.46 25.30 -15.07
N ILE A 129 18.32 25.13 -14.39
CA ILE A 129 18.00 23.86 -13.70
C ILE A 129 17.96 22.68 -14.68
N ALA A 130 17.27 22.84 -15.81
CA ALA A 130 17.17 21.78 -16.83
C ALA A 130 18.54 21.41 -17.39
N TYR A 131 19.39 22.41 -17.65
CA TYR A 131 20.76 22.18 -18.07
C TYR A 131 21.56 21.44 -16.99
N ALA A 132 21.53 21.91 -15.74
CA ALA A 132 22.26 21.31 -14.63
C ALA A 132 21.86 19.84 -14.38
N LEU A 133 20.57 19.50 -14.52
CA LEU A 133 20.08 18.12 -14.45
C LEU A 133 20.64 17.26 -15.61
N SER A 134 20.64 17.81 -16.83
CA SER A 134 21.13 17.07 -18.02
C SER A 134 22.63 16.75 -18.00
N GLN A 135 23.40 17.41 -17.13
CA GLN A 135 24.84 17.17 -17.00
C GLN A 135 25.16 15.86 -16.26
N ASP A 136 24.23 15.31 -15.47
CA ASP A 136 24.41 14.01 -14.82
C ASP A 136 23.83 12.90 -15.71
N ASN A 137 24.71 12.15 -16.37
CA ASN A 137 24.32 11.02 -17.23
C ASN A 137 24.21 9.69 -16.48
N THR A 138 24.42 9.68 -15.16
CA THR A 138 24.33 8.47 -14.33
C THR A 138 22.90 8.19 -13.85
N VAL A 139 22.02 9.20 -13.91
CA VAL A 139 20.60 9.11 -13.55
C VAL A 139 19.76 9.57 -14.74
N PRO A 140 19.49 8.69 -15.73
CA PRO A 140 18.60 8.98 -16.85
C PRO A 140 17.23 9.44 -16.33
N MET A 141 16.57 10.36 -17.03
CA MET A 141 15.27 10.95 -16.61
C MET A 141 15.31 11.70 -15.27
N HIS A 142 16.52 11.97 -14.74
CA HIS A 142 16.82 12.73 -13.53
C HIS A 142 16.40 12.07 -12.20
N GLY A 143 15.54 11.06 -12.21
CA GLY A 143 15.19 10.22 -11.06
C GLY A 143 15.40 8.75 -11.37
N ARG A 144 15.56 7.94 -10.32
CA ARG A 144 15.58 6.48 -10.47
C ARG A 144 15.08 5.79 -9.21
N THR A 145 14.29 4.74 -9.41
CA THR A 145 13.83 3.85 -8.34
C THR A 145 14.18 2.41 -8.67
N ASP A 146 14.95 1.78 -7.79
CA ASP A 146 15.24 0.35 -7.83
C ASP A 146 14.61 -0.32 -6.61
N TYR A 147 13.82 -1.38 -6.80
CA TYR A 147 13.29 -2.17 -5.69
C TYR A 147 13.70 -3.64 -5.78
N ASN A 148 13.82 -4.28 -4.62
CA ASN A 148 14.05 -5.71 -4.48
C ASN A 148 13.08 -6.30 -3.47
N VAL A 149 12.32 -7.31 -3.90
CA VAL A 149 11.44 -8.09 -3.04
C VAL A 149 12.11 -9.42 -2.70
N ALA A 150 12.19 -9.72 -1.40
CA ALA A 150 12.79 -10.95 -0.89
C ALA A 150 11.85 -11.62 0.09
N TRP A 151 11.85 -12.95 0.10
CA TRP A 151 11.07 -13.75 1.03
C TRP A 151 11.88 -14.93 1.57
N LYS A 152 11.50 -15.39 2.76
CA LYS A 152 11.97 -16.64 3.38
C LYS A 152 10.85 -17.23 4.22
N TYR A 153 10.93 -18.53 4.45
CA TYR A 153 9.92 -19.24 5.25
C TYR A 153 10.52 -20.45 5.97
N GLU A 154 9.86 -20.84 7.05
CA GLU A 154 10.14 -22.03 7.83
C GLU A 154 8.98 -23.03 7.71
N TYR A 155 9.30 -24.32 7.64
CA TYR A 155 8.30 -25.37 7.47
C TYR A 155 7.88 -26.00 8.80
N ALA A 156 6.59 -26.27 8.95
CA ALA A 156 6.10 -27.30 9.86
C ALA A 156 6.05 -28.63 9.08
N LYS A 157 6.58 -29.71 9.67
CA LYS A 157 6.72 -31.02 9.01
C LYS A 157 5.91 -32.08 9.72
N SER A 158 5.15 -32.86 8.95
CA SER A 158 4.45 -34.06 9.42
C SER A 158 4.46 -35.13 8.34
N GLU A 159 5.03 -36.30 8.63
CA GLU A 159 5.03 -37.47 7.72
C GLU A 159 5.49 -37.20 6.27
N GLY A 160 6.44 -36.29 6.08
CA GLY A 160 6.96 -35.92 4.75
C GLY A 160 6.14 -34.86 4.00
N ILE A 161 5.02 -34.43 4.57
CA ILE A 161 4.25 -33.26 4.17
C ILE A 161 4.73 -32.04 4.96
N CYS A 162 4.95 -30.95 4.25
CA CYS A 162 5.37 -29.66 4.78
C CYS A 162 4.26 -28.63 4.58
N SER A 163 3.98 -27.84 5.61
CA SER A 163 3.25 -26.58 5.50
C SER A 163 4.16 -25.42 5.88
N ILE A 164 3.79 -24.19 5.53
CA ILE A 164 4.49 -23.02 6.05
C ILE A 164 4.08 -22.82 7.51
N ALA A 165 5.07 -22.63 8.39
CA ALA A 165 4.86 -22.30 9.80
C ALA A 165 5.08 -20.79 10.04
N LYS A 166 6.14 -20.25 9.44
CA LYS A 166 6.51 -18.85 9.52
C LYS A 166 7.01 -18.35 8.17
N GLY A 167 6.80 -17.07 7.91
CA GLY A 167 7.31 -16.39 6.73
C GLY A 167 7.75 -14.96 7.03
N GLU A 168 8.70 -14.48 6.25
CA GLU A 168 9.09 -13.07 6.21
C GLU A 168 9.13 -12.65 4.75
N VAL A 169 8.44 -11.57 4.43
CA VAL A 169 8.50 -10.90 3.14
C VAL A 169 8.99 -9.48 3.35
N LYS A 170 9.92 -9.05 2.51
CA LYS A 170 10.55 -7.73 2.61
C LYS A 170 10.69 -7.09 1.24
N VAL A 171 10.29 -5.83 1.14
CA VAL A 171 10.64 -4.97 0.02
C VAL A 171 11.70 -3.96 0.46
N THR A 172 12.73 -3.77 -0.37
CA THR A 172 13.75 -2.75 -0.16
C THR A 172 13.89 -1.90 -1.40
N THR A 173 13.74 -0.59 -1.23
CA THR A 173 13.69 0.38 -2.32
C THR A 173 14.84 1.37 -2.20
N HIS A 174 15.48 1.69 -3.30
CA HIS A 174 16.54 2.68 -3.41
C HIS A 174 16.13 3.74 -4.43
N TYR A 175 16.00 4.97 -3.96
CA TYR A 175 15.76 6.14 -4.79
C TYR A 175 17.06 6.89 -5.03
N VAL A 176 17.24 7.39 -6.25
CA VAL A 176 18.28 8.34 -6.60
C VAL A 176 17.62 9.61 -7.12
N MET A 177 17.80 10.72 -6.41
CA MET A 177 17.11 11.98 -6.70
C MET A 177 18.08 13.18 -6.79
N PRO A 178 17.76 14.23 -7.57
CA PRO A 178 18.56 15.43 -7.61
C PRO A 178 18.41 16.21 -6.31
N LYS A 179 19.44 16.97 -5.95
CA LYS A 179 19.39 17.93 -4.86
C LYS A 179 20.21 19.17 -5.19
N LEU A 180 19.64 20.34 -4.94
CA LEU A 180 20.37 21.59 -5.07
C LEU A 180 21.55 21.64 -4.08
N THR A 181 22.68 22.20 -4.50
CA THR A 181 23.72 22.63 -3.57
C THR A 181 23.18 23.71 -2.63
N LEU A 182 23.91 23.96 -1.53
CA LEU A 182 23.59 25.06 -0.61
C LEU A 182 23.60 26.44 -1.29
N ARG A 183 24.46 26.63 -2.30
CA ARG A 183 24.55 27.87 -3.07
C ARG A 183 23.30 28.08 -3.92
N ALA A 184 22.95 27.10 -4.74
CA ALA A 184 21.79 27.18 -5.62
C ALA A 184 20.48 27.27 -4.80
N ALA A 185 20.38 26.53 -3.69
CA ALA A 185 19.23 26.57 -2.80
C ALA A 185 19.04 27.91 -2.07
N ALA A 186 20.03 28.80 -2.03
CA ALA A 186 19.91 30.12 -1.42
C ALA A 186 19.11 31.11 -2.29
N ASN A 187 18.94 30.84 -3.58
CA ASN A 187 18.04 31.60 -4.45
C ASN A 187 16.61 31.06 -4.33
N ILE A 188 15.68 31.90 -3.88
CA ILE A 188 14.30 31.50 -3.61
C ILE A 188 13.54 31.08 -4.87
N ASP A 189 13.79 31.73 -6.01
CA ASP A 189 13.14 31.40 -7.27
C ASP A 189 13.65 30.05 -7.81
N THR A 190 14.97 29.82 -7.71
CA THR A 190 15.59 28.53 -8.06
C THR A 190 15.03 27.41 -7.19
N GLN A 191 14.97 27.63 -5.87
CA GLN A 191 14.43 26.65 -4.93
C GLN A 191 12.96 26.35 -5.20
N THR A 192 12.13 27.38 -5.43
CA THR A 192 10.70 27.21 -5.70
C THR A 192 10.46 26.42 -6.98
N LYS A 193 11.15 26.79 -8.06
CA LYS A 193 11.04 26.13 -9.36
C LYS A 193 11.54 24.68 -9.31
N PHE A 194 12.67 24.44 -8.63
CA PHE A 194 13.20 23.10 -8.43
C PHE A 194 12.27 22.23 -7.59
N ASN A 195 11.72 22.74 -6.48
CA ASN A 195 10.85 21.96 -5.60
C ASN A 195 9.57 21.52 -6.31
N ALA A 196 8.96 22.40 -7.12
CA ALA A 196 7.78 22.04 -7.91
C ALA A 196 8.04 20.87 -8.87
N TYR A 197 9.22 20.85 -9.49
CA TYR A 197 9.67 19.74 -10.31
C TYR A 197 9.98 18.48 -9.49
N TYR A 198 10.75 18.64 -8.40
CA TYR A 198 11.17 17.56 -7.52
C TYR A 198 9.98 16.80 -6.94
N ASP A 199 8.92 17.50 -6.54
CA ASP A 199 7.71 16.88 -5.99
C ASP A 199 7.03 15.97 -7.02
N LYS A 200 6.99 16.39 -8.30
CA LYS A 200 6.45 15.57 -9.39
C LYS A 200 7.36 14.39 -9.70
N LEU A 201 8.67 14.60 -9.75
CA LEU A 201 9.63 13.52 -9.97
C LEU A 201 9.53 12.48 -8.84
N MET A 202 9.54 12.90 -7.58
CA MET A 202 9.43 12.01 -6.42
C MET A 202 8.10 11.25 -6.40
N ALA A 203 7.00 11.88 -6.82
CA ALA A 203 5.72 11.20 -6.98
C ALA A 203 5.81 10.04 -7.99
N HIS A 204 6.40 10.31 -9.16
CA HIS A 204 6.62 9.30 -10.19
C HIS A 204 7.50 8.14 -9.69
N GLU A 205 8.63 8.47 -9.05
CA GLU A 205 9.53 7.48 -8.45
C GLU A 205 8.84 6.61 -7.37
N ARG A 206 7.97 7.21 -6.55
CA ARG A 206 7.19 6.45 -5.55
C ARG A 206 6.15 5.52 -6.15
N ASN A 207 5.66 5.80 -7.36
CA ASN A 207 4.78 4.87 -8.06
C ASN A 207 5.55 3.61 -8.47
N HIS A 208 6.81 3.74 -8.90
CA HIS A 208 7.70 2.59 -9.14
C HIS A 208 7.89 1.73 -7.89
N HIS A 209 8.17 2.37 -6.75
CA HIS A 209 8.22 1.71 -5.46
C HIS A 209 6.92 0.95 -5.12
N GLY A 210 5.77 1.57 -5.42
CA GLY A 210 4.45 0.97 -5.21
C GLY A 210 4.26 -0.38 -5.89
N PHE A 211 4.88 -0.63 -7.06
CA PHE A 211 4.84 -1.95 -7.70
C PHE A 211 5.65 -2.99 -6.91
N GLY A 212 6.80 -2.62 -6.36
CA GLY A 212 7.58 -3.48 -5.48
C GLY A 212 6.83 -3.87 -4.21
N VAL A 213 6.11 -2.91 -3.61
CA VAL A 213 5.26 -3.15 -2.45
C VAL A 213 4.11 -4.10 -2.78
N GLN A 214 3.40 -3.87 -3.88
CA GLN A 214 2.30 -4.75 -4.31
C GLN A 214 2.79 -6.17 -4.60
N ALA A 215 3.96 -6.31 -5.22
CA ALA A 215 4.58 -7.60 -5.44
C ALA A 215 4.89 -8.32 -4.12
N ALA A 216 5.42 -7.61 -3.12
CA ALA A 216 5.68 -8.16 -1.80
C ALA A 216 4.39 -8.59 -1.08
N GLN A 217 3.33 -7.79 -1.13
CA GLN A 217 2.03 -8.11 -0.51
C GLN A 217 1.35 -9.31 -1.20
N ASP A 218 1.40 -9.39 -2.53
CA ASP A 218 0.87 -10.55 -3.26
C ASP A 218 1.66 -11.82 -2.91
N ILE A 219 2.98 -11.73 -2.72
CA ILE A 219 3.82 -12.86 -2.28
C ILE A 219 3.54 -13.24 -0.82
N GLU A 220 3.29 -12.27 0.05
CA GLU A 220 2.87 -12.50 1.43
C GLU A 220 1.59 -13.33 1.47
N GLN A 221 0.56 -12.90 0.73
CA GLN A 221 -0.71 -13.60 0.65
C GLN A 221 -0.58 -14.98 0.00
N LEU A 222 0.26 -15.10 -1.03
CA LEU A 222 0.60 -16.37 -1.66
C LEU A 222 1.16 -17.37 -0.64
N ILE A 223 2.12 -16.95 0.19
CA ILE A 223 2.77 -17.80 1.20
C ILE A 223 1.78 -18.14 2.33
N PHE A 224 0.99 -17.16 2.78
CA PHE A 224 0.02 -17.35 3.85
C PHE A 224 -1.04 -18.41 3.51
N ALA A 225 -1.52 -18.39 2.26
CA ALA A 225 -2.58 -19.27 1.79
C ALA A 225 -2.07 -20.58 1.17
N TRP A 226 -0.76 -20.84 1.19
CA TRP A 226 -0.19 -22.00 0.50
C TRP A 226 -0.56 -23.31 1.20
N ASP A 227 -1.13 -24.25 0.43
CA ASP A 227 -1.54 -25.55 0.96
C ASP A 227 -0.33 -26.45 1.29
N PRO A 228 -0.44 -27.34 2.29
CA PRO A 228 0.61 -28.31 2.57
C PRO A 228 0.93 -29.21 1.37
N GLU A 229 2.21 -29.42 1.11
CA GLU A 229 2.73 -30.19 -0.02
C GLU A 229 3.86 -31.13 0.43
N SER A 230 4.40 -31.94 -0.47
CA SER A 230 5.64 -32.67 -0.19
C SER A 230 6.75 -31.70 0.21
N CYS A 231 7.50 -32.02 1.27
CA CYS A 231 8.67 -31.26 1.69
C CYS A 231 9.74 -31.10 0.60
N GLN A 232 9.69 -31.93 -0.46
CA GLN A 232 10.60 -31.87 -1.60
C GLN A 232 10.17 -30.84 -2.64
N THR A 233 8.88 -30.51 -2.75
CA THR A 233 8.32 -29.70 -3.84
C THR A 233 7.91 -28.31 -3.39
N ILE A 234 7.37 -28.18 -2.17
CA ILE A 234 6.71 -26.95 -1.69
C ILE A 234 7.51 -25.67 -1.94
N GLY A 235 8.82 -25.68 -1.64
CA GLY A 235 9.66 -24.49 -1.84
C GLY A 235 9.82 -24.10 -3.31
N ASN A 236 9.96 -25.08 -4.20
CA ASN A 236 10.04 -24.82 -5.64
C ASN A 236 8.70 -24.33 -6.18
N SER A 237 7.58 -24.88 -5.69
CA SER A 237 6.23 -24.46 -6.08
C SER A 237 5.97 -23.01 -5.68
N ILE A 238 6.23 -22.65 -4.42
CA ILE A 238 6.07 -21.28 -3.90
C ILE A 238 6.97 -20.31 -4.65
N ASN A 239 8.26 -20.63 -4.82
CA ASN A 239 9.20 -19.73 -5.49
C ASN A 239 8.81 -19.49 -6.95
N SER A 240 8.40 -20.55 -7.67
CA SER A 240 7.92 -20.42 -9.05
C SER A 240 6.70 -19.50 -9.16
N ALA A 241 5.75 -19.60 -8.22
CA ALA A 241 4.60 -18.71 -8.17
C ALA A 241 4.99 -17.27 -7.79
N ALA A 242 5.89 -17.09 -6.81
CA ALA A 242 6.40 -15.77 -6.42
C ALA A 242 7.14 -15.07 -7.57
N TYR A 243 7.95 -15.78 -8.35
CA TYR A 243 8.62 -15.19 -9.52
C TYR A 243 7.64 -14.72 -10.59
N LYS A 244 6.52 -15.40 -10.81
CA LYS A 244 5.46 -14.92 -11.71
C LYS A 244 4.82 -13.62 -11.22
N ILE A 245 4.69 -13.45 -9.90
CA ILE A 245 4.22 -12.19 -9.30
C ILE A 245 5.24 -11.08 -9.58
N LEU A 246 6.54 -11.34 -9.38
CA LEU A 246 7.59 -10.36 -9.72
C LEU A 246 7.57 -9.99 -11.20
N ASP A 247 7.43 -10.95 -12.11
CA ASP A 247 7.35 -10.70 -13.56
C ASP A 247 6.15 -9.82 -13.91
N LYS A 248 4.98 -10.10 -13.32
CA LYS A 248 3.75 -9.29 -13.49
C LYS A 248 4.01 -7.83 -13.11
N TYR A 249 4.55 -7.57 -11.93
CA TYR A 249 4.76 -6.20 -11.46
C TYR A 249 5.94 -5.52 -12.15
N GLY A 250 6.97 -6.26 -12.57
CA GLY A 250 8.04 -5.72 -13.42
C GLY A 250 7.51 -5.25 -14.78
N GLU A 251 6.58 -5.98 -15.38
CA GLU A 251 5.94 -5.55 -16.63
C GLU A 251 5.01 -4.34 -16.42
N GLN A 252 4.23 -4.30 -15.33
CA GLN A 252 3.43 -3.12 -14.99
C GLN A 252 4.28 -1.88 -14.75
N ASN A 253 5.42 -2.03 -14.07
CA ASN A 253 6.39 -0.98 -13.85
C ASN A 253 6.92 -0.38 -15.17
N ARG A 254 7.21 -1.25 -16.15
CA ARG A 254 7.67 -0.86 -17.49
C ARG A 254 6.56 -0.18 -18.31
N ILE A 255 5.33 -0.70 -18.26
CA ILE A 255 4.18 -0.11 -18.94
C ILE A 255 3.88 1.28 -18.37
N TYR A 256 4.01 1.45 -17.06
CA TYR A 256 3.81 2.74 -16.40
C TYR A 256 4.79 3.81 -16.90
N ASP A 257 6.07 3.47 -17.09
CA ASP A 257 7.05 4.35 -17.76
C ASP A 257 6.62 4.72 -19.19
N ASP A 258 6.21 3.72 -19.98
CA ASP A 258 5.77 3.91 -21.38
C ASP A 258 4.53 4.82 -21.46
N GLU A 259 3.54 4.63 -20.59
CA GLU A 259 2.28 5.38 -20.59
C GLU A 259 2.46 6.81 -20.07
N THR A 260 3.32 7.01 -19.08
CA THR A 260 3.57 8.34 -18.51
C THR A 260 4.63 9.13 -19.28
N ASN A 261 5.27 8.50 -20.27
CA ASN A 261 6.48 9.00 -20.94
C ASN A 261 7.53 9.41 -19.90
N HIS A 262 7.87 8.48 -19.01
CA HIS A 262 8.78 8.65 -17.88
C HIS A 262 8.39 9.85 -16.98
N GLY A 263 7.09 9.92 -16.65
CA GLY A 263 6.52 10.97 -15.78
C GLY A 263 6.20 12.29 -16.47
N TYR A 264 6.54 12.47 -17.76
CA TYR A 264 6.22 13.70 -18.49
C TYR A 264 4.72 14.05 -18.43
N THR A 265 3.83 13.07 -18.63
CA THR A 265 2.37 13.30 -18.58
C THR A 265 1.85 13.56 -17.17
N GLU A 266 2.64 13.26 -16.15
CA GLU A 266 2.35 13.51 -14.73
C GLU A 266 2.89 14.87 -14.27
N GLY A 267 3.48 15.63 -15.19
CA GLY A 267 4.03 16.95 -14.93
C GLY A 267 5.46 16.94 -14.44
N VAL A 268 6.22 15.86 -14.64
CA VAL A 268 7.68 15.81 -14.44
C VAL A 268 8.36 16.63 -15.53
N VAL A 269 8.21 17.96 -15.44
CA VAL A 269 8.76 18.93 -16.37
C VAL A 269 9.35 20.10 -15.61
N ILE A 270 10.53 20.55 -16.04
CA ILE A 270 11.05 21.85 -15.61
C ILE A 270 10.31 22.91 -16.41
N GLN A 271 9.50 23.72 -15.73
CA GLN A 271 8.73 24.82 -16.33
C GLN A 271 9.62 26.00 -16.74
#